data_AF-A0A061N7R8-F1
#
_entry.id   AF-A0A061N7R8-F1
#
_cell.length_a   1.000
_cell.length_b   1.000
_cell.length_c   1.000
_cell.angle_alpha   90.00
_cell.angle_beta   90.00
_cell.angle_gamma   90.00
#
_symmetry.space_group_name_H-M   'P 1'
#
loop_
_entity.id
_entity.type
_entity.pdbx_description
1 polymer ?
#
loop_
_entity_poly.entity_id
_entity_poly.type
_entity_poly.pdbx_seq_one_letter_code
_entity_poly.pdbx_strand_id
1 'polypeptide(L)'
;MKGNIWIYGERIVYVGKEMPEDAPNVMDCSDMVAVPGYIEPHAHPFQLYNPVSLAHQAAQFGTTTLICDNLSFLLGLSTEEAHRLLDELRSLPSTLFWWSRFDAQSLLNDEASMFTGESVKAWLDHPLVVQGGELTGWPRLLQGDDNMHAWVRYAKENKKRMEGHFPGASEKKHWRN
;
A
#
# COMPACT_ATOMS: atom_id res chain seq x y z
N MET A 1 23.73 20.84 -0.67
CA MET A 1 23.24 22.02 -1.41
C MET A 1 22.33 22.80 -0.48
N LYS A 2 22.38 24.14 -0.48
CA LYS A 2 21.39 24.99 0.22
C LYS A 2 20.56 25.72 -0.84
N GLY A 3 19.26 25.88 -0.58
CA GLY A 3 18.33 26.51 -1.52
C GLY A 3 16.90 26.58 -0.98
N ASN A 4 16.03 27.15 -1.79
CA ASN A 4 14.62 27.39 -1.55
C ASN A 4 13.79 26.41 -2.39
N ILE A 5 12.63 26.03 -1.86
CA ILE A 5 11.64 25.20 -2.54
C ILE A 5 10.38 26.03 -2.69
N TRP A 6 9.89 26.18 -3.92
CA TRP A 6 8.62 26.90 -4.17
C TRP A 6 7.53 25.88 -4.46
N ILE A 7 6.37 26.09 -3.83
CA ILE A 7 5.22 25.20 -3.92
C ILE A 7 4.03 26.00 -4.46
N TYR A 8 3.36 25.45 -5.49
CA TYR A 8 2.11 25.97 -6.01
C TYR A 8 1.06 24.86 -6.02
N GLY A 9 0.03 25.00 -5.19
CA GLY A 9 -0.92 23.92 -4.93
C GLY A 9 -0.20 22.69 -4.38
N GLU A 10 -0.37 21.54 -5.04
CA GLU A 10 0.22 20.24 -4.65
C GLU A 10 1.56 19.94 -5.35
N ARG A 11 2.19 20.94 -5.99
CA ARG A 11 3.39 20.74 -6.81
C ARG A 11 4.56 21.60 -6.36
N ILE A 12 5.73 20.99 -6.33
CA ILE A 12 7.01 21.71 -6.30
C ILE A 12 7.24 22.29 -7.70
N VAL A 13 7.39 23.62 -7.80
CA VAL A 13 7.57 24.33 -9.07
C VAL A 13 8.99 24.87 -9.26
N TYR A 14 9.77 24.93 -8.18
CA TYR A 14 11.16 25.39 -8.23
C TYR A 14 11.98 24.82 -7.08
N VAL A 15 13.24 24.48 -7.36
CA VAL A 15 14.27 24.13 -6.38
C VAL A 15 15.57 24.82 -6.79
N GLY A 16 16.09 25.73 -5.98
CA GLY A 16 17.29 26.48 -6.32
C GLY A 16 17.62 27.60 -5.33
N LYS A 17 18.37 28.61 -5.73
CA LYS A 17 18.84 29.68 -4.82
C LYS A 17 17.95 30.92 -4.79
N GLU A 18 17.08 31.08 -5.79
CA GLU A 18 16.27 32.29 -5.94
C GLU A 18 15.16 32.35 -4.88
N MET A 19 14.82 33.58 -4.48
CA MET A 19 13.60 33.89 -3.74
C MET A 19 12.62 34.60 -4.66
N PRO A 20 11.31 34.31 -4.57
CA PRO A 20 10.31 35.03 -5.36
C PRO A 20 10.21 36.47 -4.87
N GLU A 21 9.92 37.41 -5.78
CA GLU A 21 9.74 38.83 -5.43
C GLU A 21 8.54 39.04 -4.49
N ASP A 22 7.50 38.22 -4.63
CA ASP A 22 6.33 38.20 -3.76
C ASP A 22 5.94 36.75 -3.44
N ALA A 23 5.89 36.41 -2.15
CA ALA A 23 5.44 35.11 -1.66
C ALA A 23 4.55 35.29 -0.42
N PRO A 24 3.25 34.95 -0.50
CA PRO A 24 2.32 35.20 0.59
C PRO A 24 2.55 34.29 1.81
N ASN A 25 3.29 33.17 1.67
CA ASN A 25 3.52 32.18 2.73
C ASN A 25 4.96 31.64 2.69
N VAL A 26 5.87 32.30 3.40
CA VAL A 26 7.28 31.87 3.52
C VAL A 26 7.51 31.21 4.87
N MET A 27 8.11 30.02 4.85
CA MET A 27 8.57 29.31 6.05
C MET A 27 10.10 29.27 6.06
N ASP A 28 10.72 29.78 7.12
CA ASP A 28 12.18 29.73 7.28
C ASP A 28 12.61 28.36 7.78
N CYS A 29 13.37 27.64 6.94
CA CYS A 29 13.91 26.31 7.20
C CYS A 29 15.45 26.30 7.18
N SER A 30 16.11 27.45 7.42
CA SER A 30 17.56 27.64 7.21
C SER A 30 18.46 26.65 7.96
N ASP A 31 18.02 26.18 9.13
CA ASP A 31 18.72 25.21 9.98
C ASP A 31 18.16 23.79 9.89
N MET A 32 17.30 23.53 8.90
CA MET A 32 16.66 22.24 8.68
C MET A 32 17.14 21.57 7.40
N VAL A 33 16.87 20.26 7.29
CA VAL A 33 17.08 19.49 6.08
C VAL A 33 15.73 19.16 5.47
N ALA A 34 15.47 19.68 4.27
CA ALA A 34 14.30 19.30 3.49
C ALA A 34 14.53 17.93 2.85
N VAL A 35 13.60 17.01 3.08
CA VAL A 35 13.56 15.68 2.47
C VAL A 35 12.18 15.45 1.84
N PRO A 36 12.06 14.58 0.83
CA PRO A 36 10.75 14.08 0.41
C PRO A 36 10.03 13.43 1.60
N GLY A 37 8.69 13.50 1.60
CA GLY A 37 7.91 12.71 2.54
C GLY A 37 8.23 11.22 2.38
N TYR A 38 8.38 10.51 3.50
CA TYR A 38 8.69 9.09 3.47
C TYR A 38 7.51 8.27 2.97
N ILE A 39 7.83 7.12 2.40
CA ILE A 39 6.89 6.12 1.92
C ILE A 39 7.10 4.86 2.77
N GLU A 40 6.05 4.42 3.46
CA GLU A 40 6.00 3.12 4.13
C GLU A 40 5.42 2.09 3.14
N PRO A 41 6.24 1.18 2.57
CA PRO A 41 5.77 0.25 1.56
C PRO A 41 4.97 -0.93 2.12
N HIS A 42 4.92 -1.14 3.44
CA HIS A 42 4.23 -2.26 4.07
C HIS A 42 3.61 -1.88 5.42
N ALA A 43 2.35 -1.45 5.39
CA ALA A 43 1.61 -1.06 6.60
C ALA A 43 0.38 -1.94 6.87
N HIS A 44 0.10 -2.20 8.14
CA HIS A 44 -1.10 -2.91 8.59
C HIS A 44 -2.03 -1.96 9.35
N PRO A 45 -3.00 -1.31 8.70
CA PRO A 45 -3.87 -0.31 9.32
C PRO A 45 -5.03 -0.92 10.12
N PHE A 46 -4.77 -2.03 10.82
CA PHE A 46 -5.76 -2.75 11.62
C PHE A 46 -5.19 -3.48 12.84
N GLN A 47 -3.86 -3.49 13.05
CA GLN A 47 -3.28 -4.17 14.22
C GLN A 47 -3.48 -3.37 15.51
N LEU A 48 -3.12 -2.09 15.50
CA LEU A 48 -3.21 -1.20 16.67
C LEU A 48 -4.06 0.05 16.41
N TYR A 49 -4.12 0.48 15.14
CA TYR A 49 -4.76 1.71 14.71
C TYR A 49 -5.57 1.43 13.45
N ASN A 50 -6.64 2.19 13.24
CA ASN A 50 -7.34 2.21 11.96
C ASN A 50 -6.53 3.05 10.94
N PRO A 51 -6.88 3.03 9.64
CA PRO A 51 -6.10 3.73 8.62
C PRO A 51 -5.96 5.24 8.87
N VAL A 52 -7.00 5.89 9.39
CA VAL A 52 -7.00 7.34 9.65
C VAL A 52 -6.03 7.69 10.76
N SER A 53 -6.10 7.01 11.91
CA SER A 53 -5.21 7.29 13.04
C SER A 53 -3.78 6.87 12.76
N LEU A 54 -3.55 5.76 12.03
CA LEU A 54 -2.22 5.37 11.58
C LEU A 54 -1.61 6.44 10.65
N ALA A 55 -2.36 6.87 9.63
CA ALA A 55 -1.89 7.86 8.67
C ALA A 55 -1.58 9.21 9.33
N HIS A 56 -2.41 9.64 10.28
CA HIS A 56 -2.18 10.85 11.05
C HIS A 56 -0.89 10.76 11.88
N GLN A 57 -0.71 9.65 12.61
CA GLN A 57 0.47 9.45 13.45
C GLN A 57 1.75 9.38 12.59
N ALA A 58 1.72 8.67 11.46
CA ALA A 58 2.85 8.54 10.55
C ALA A 58 3.27 9.90 9.96
N ALA A 59 2.30 10.75 9.60
CA ALA A 59 2.55 12.08 9.04
C ALA A 59 3.29 13.01 10.00
N GLN A 60 3.06 12.88 11.32
CA GLN A 60 3.78 13.68 12.34
C GLN A 60 5.30 13.45 12.31
N PHE A 61 5.75 12.31 11.78
CA PHE A 61 7.18 11.96 11.67
C PHE A 61 7.69 12.00 10.22
N GLY A 62 6.90 12.56 9.30
CA GLY A 62 7.30 12.77 7.91
C GLY A 62 6.94 11.65 6.94
N THR A 63 6.27 10.58 7.38
CA THR A 63 5.72 9.56 6.46
C THR A 63 4.40 10.03 5.89
N THR A 64 4.39 10.32 4.59
CA THR A 64 3.23 10.93 3.90
C THR A 64 2.49 9.95 3.01
N THR A 65 3.08 8.80 2.71
CA THR A 65 2.47 7.76 1.88
C THR A 65 2.61 6.41 2.57
N LEU A 66 1.52 5.65 2.60
CA LEU A 66 1.51 4.26 3.08
C LEU A 66 0.94 3.36 1.99
N ILE A 67 1.53 2.19 1.83
CA ILE A 67 0.94 1.08 1.10
C ILE A 67 0.40 0.11 2.17
N CYS A 68 -0.88 -0.21 2.10
CA CYS A 68 -1.63 -0.79 3.22
C CYS A 68 -2.23 -2.16 2.89
N ASP A 69 -2.27 -3.02 3.90
CA ASP A 69 -2.92 -4.31 3.86
C ASP A 69 -4.44 -4.18 3.80
N ASN A 70 -5.09 -4.80 2.82
CA ASN A 70 -6.54 -4.80 2.68
C ASN A 70 -7.26 -5.90 3.48
N LEU A 71 -6.53 -6.78 4.19
CA LEU A 71 -7.10 -7.97 4.83
C LEU A 71 -8.33 -7.66 5.69
N SER A 72 -8.26 -6.67 6.58
CA SER A 72 -9.38 -6.34 7.48
C SER A 72 -10.64 -5.90 6.73
N PHE A 73 -10.48 -5.21 5.60
CA PHE A 73 -11.60 -4.80 4.75
C PHE A 73 -12.15 -5.97 3.96
N LEU A 74 -11.29 -6.82 3.41
CA LEU A 74 -11.70 -8.03 2.70
C LEU A 74 -12.50 -8.98 3.59
N LEU A 75 -12.13 -9.10 4.87
CA LEU A 75 -12.82 -9.96 5.85
C LEU A 75 -14.10 -9.34 6.44
N GLY A 76 -14.22 -8.01 6.42
CA GLY A 76 -15.25 -7.28 7.16
C GLY A 76 -16.30 -6.58 6.32
N LEU A 77 -16.06 -6.39 5.02
CA LEU A 77 -16.89 -5.57 4.13
C LEU A 77 -17.13 -6.30 2.80
N SER A 78 -18.23 -5.95 2.12
CA SER A 78 -18.32 -6.23 0.69
C SER A 78 -17.26 -5.44 -0.09
N THR A 79 -16.87 -5.92 -1.27
CA THR A 79 -15.90 -5.23 -2.12
C THR A 79 -16.36 -3.81 -2.48
N GLU A 80 -17.66 -3.61 -2.71
CA GLU A 80 -18.25 -2.31 -3.01
C GLU A 80 -18.19 -1.33 -1.82
N GLU A 81 -18.41 -1.82 -0.60
CA GLU A 81 -18.25 -1.01 0.62
C GLU A 81 -16.79 -0.66 0.85
N ALA A 82 -15.88 -1.61 0.66
CA ALA A 82 -14.45 -1.38 0.81
C ALA A 82 -13.96 -0.34 -0.21
N HIS A 83 -14.32 -0.46 -1.50
CA HIS A 83 -13.92 0.52 -2.52
C HIS A 83 -14.43 1.93 -2.22
N ARG A 84 -15.68 2.07 -1.76
CA ARG A 84 -16.21 3.38 -1.32
C ARG A 84 -15.39 3.95 -0.18
N LEU A 85 -15.03 3.14 0.81
CA LEU A 85 -14.18 3.57 1.93
C LEU A 85 -12.78 3.97 1.44
N LEU A 86 -12.19 3.24 0.50
CA LEU A 86 -10.89 3.58 -0.11
C LEU A 86 -10.95 4.97 -0.77
N ASP A 87 -12.02 5.26 -1.51
CA ASP A 87 -12.23 6.56 -2.16
C ASP A 87 -12.45 7.69 -1.14
N GLU A 88 -13.18 7.44 -0.05
CA GLU A 88 -13.32 8.41 1.05
C GLU A 88 -11.97 8.70 1.73
N LEU A 89 -11.17 7.66 1.99
CA LEU A 89 -9.84 7.80 2.60
C LEU A 89 -8.85 8.60 1.75
N ARG A 90 -9.13 8.78 0.45
CA ARG A 90 -8.33 9.65 -0.43
C ARG A 90 -8.37 11.13 -0.03
N SER A 91 -9.37 11.56 0.74
CA SER A 91 -9.44 12.94 1.23
C SER A 91 -8.48 13.24 2.38
N LEU A 92 -7.74 12.24 2.89
CA LEU A 92 -6.75 12.44 3.93
C LEU A 92 -5.54 13.22 3.40
N PRO A 93 -4.83 13.99 4.27
CA PRO A 93 -3.58 14.64 3.89
C PRO A 93 -2.46 13.65 3.49
N SER A 94 -2.50 12.42 4.02
CA SER A 94 -1.59 11.34 3.66
C SER A 94 -2.16 10.52 2.49
N THR A 95 -1.28 10.02 1.62
CA THR A 95 -1.68 9.12 0.53
C THR A 95 -1.73 7.68 1.02
N LEU A 96 -2.87 7.01 0.85
CA LEU A 96 -3.03 5.60 1.17
C LEU A 96 -3.23 4.80 -0.12
N PHE A 97 -2.24 3.98 -0.44
CA PHE A 97 -2.34 2.90 -1.40
C PHE A 97 -2.58 1.58 -0.69
N TRP A 98 -2.94 0.54 -1.44
CA TRP A 98 -3.33 -0.75 -0.89
C TRP A 98 -2.70 -1.89 -1.67
N TRP A 99 -2.61 -3.06 -1.04
CA TRP A 99 -2.42 -4.31 -1.76
C TRP A 99 -3.64 -5.21 -1.65
N SER A 100 -3.84 -6.06 -2.66
CA SER A 100 -4.82 -7.13 -2.62
C SER A 100 -4.17 -8.39 -2.02
N ARG A 101 -4.74 -8.88 -0.91
CA ARG A 101 -4.44 -10.19 -0.34
C ARG A 101 -5.00 -11.32 -1.21
N PHE A 102 -4.24 -12.40 -1.36
CA PHE A 102 -4.66 -13.61 -2.08
C PHE A 102 -4.96 -14.78 -1.13
N ASP A 103 -4.67 -14.60 0.14
CA ASP A 103 -4.86 -15.57 1.20
C ASP A 103 -4.94 -14.83 2.54
N ALA A 104 -5.47 -15.52 3.55
CA ALA A 104 -5.51 -15.01 4.90
C ALA A 104 -4.13 -15.15 5.57
N GLN A 105 -3.88 -14.31 6.58
CA GLN A 105 -2.64 -14.37 7.37
C GLN A 105 -2.51 -15.69 8.16
N SER A 106 -3.62 -16.38 8.41
CA SER A 106 -3.69 -17.69 9.07
C SER A 106 -4.79 -18.53 8.43
N LEU A 107 -4.76 -19.85 8.67
CA LEU A 107 -5.79 -20.77 8.16
C LEU A 107 -7.16 -20.38 8.72
N LEU A 108 -8.09 -20.04 7.82
CA LEU A 108 -9.50 -19.80 8.11
C LEU A 108 -10.34 -20.93 7.52
N ASN A 109 -11.36 -21.38 8.25
CA ASN A 109 -12.25 -22.46 7.78
C ASN A 109 -13.00 -22.09 6.49
N ASP A 110 -13.36 -20.80 6.33
CA ASP A 110 -14.18 -20.32 5.21
C ASP A 110 -13.39 -19.42 4.24
N GLU A 111 -12.06 -19.56 4.19
CA GLU A 111 -11.17 -18.75 3.35
C GLU A 111 -11.64 -18.69 1.88
N ALA A 112 -12.05 -19.83 1.33
CA ALA A 112 -12.47 -19.94 -0.07
C ALA A 112 -13.72 -19.10 -0.42
N SER A 113 -14.55 -18.76 0.56
CA SER A 113 -15.72 -17.89 0.35
C SER A 113 -15.36 -16.40 0.31
N MET A 114 -14.22 -16.03 0.91
CA MET A 114 -13.76 -14.64 1.03
C MET A 114 -12.78 -14.28 -0.10
N PHE A 115 -11.86 -15.21 -0.43
CA PHE A 115 -10.87 -15.05 -1.48
C PHE A 115 -11.36 -15.68 -2.78
N THR A 116 -12.34 -15.03 -3.41
CA THR A 116 -12.85 -15.46 -4.72
C THR A 116 -12.08 -14.78 -5.85
N GLY A 117 -12.05 -15.42 -7.02
CA GLY A 117 -11.42 -14.80 -8.19
C GLY A 117 -12.10 -13.51 -8.66
N GLU A 118 -13.39 -13.33 -8.35
CA GLU A 118 -14.10 -12.07 -8.58
C GLU A 118 -13.62 -10.99 -7.62
N SER A 119 -13.60 -11.27 -6.31
CA SER A 119 -13.15 -10.34 -5.27
C SER A 119 -11.71 -9.90 -5.50
N VAL A 120 -10.79 -10.85 -5.70
CA VAL A 120 -9.36 -10.55 -5.91
C VAL A 120 -9.14 -9.68 -7.14
N LYS A 121 -9.82 -9.97 -8.26
CA LYS A 121 -9.72 -9.14 -9.47
C LYS A 121 -10.30 -7.75 -9.26
N ALA A 122 -11.46 -7.64 -8.64
CA ALA A 122 -12.08 -6.35 -8.35
C ALA A 122 -11.16 -5.46 -7.49
N TRP A 123 -10.51 -6.02 -6.46
CA TRP A 123 -9.49 -5.32 -5.71
C TRP A 123 -8.28 -4.94 -6.59
N LEU A 124 -7.77 -5.89 -7.38
CA LEU A 124 -6.67 -5.62 -8.31
C LEU A 124 -7.04 -4.67 -9.45
N ASP A 125 -8.30 -4.31 -9.66
CA ASP A 125 -8.71 -3.32 -10.66
C ASP A 125 -8.86 -1.92 -10.05
N HIS A 126 -8.97 -1.82 -8.72
CA HIS A 126 -9.09 -0.54 -8.04
C HIS A 126 -7.81 0.32 -8.21
N PRO A 127 -7.92 1.62 -8.53
CA PRO A 127 -6.77 2.47 -8.81
C PRO A 127 -5.86 2.72 -7.59
N LEU A 128 -6.42 2.67 -6.38
CA LEU A 128 -5.64 2.81 -5.14
C LEU A 128 -4.97 1.50 -4.69
N VAL A 129 -5.28 0.37 -5.31
CA VAL A 129 -4.59 -0.89 -5.05
C VAL A 129 -3.43 -0.98 -6.02
N VAL A 130 -2.19 -0.99 -5.57
CA VAL A 130 -1.01 -0.86 -6.45
C VAL A 130 -0.23 -2.15 -6.63
N GLN A 131 -0.54 -3.18 -5.82
CA GLN A 131 0.13 -4.47 -5.83
C GLN A 131 -0.80 -5.58 -5.32
N GLY A 132 -0.48 -6.83 -5.61
CA GLY A 132 -0.87 -7.93 -4.72
C GLY A 132 0.17 -8.05 -3.61
N GLY A 133 -0.20 -8.53 -2.43
CA GLY A 133 0.75 -8.43 -1.32
C GLY A 133 0.45 -9.31 -0.13
N GLU A 134 1.52 -9.46 0.65
CA GLU A 134 1.71 -10.39 1.75
C GLU A 134 1.17 -11.78 1.44
N LEU A 135 1.69 -12.35 0.34
CA LEU A 135 1.40 -13.73 -0.02
C LEU A 135 2.03 -14.67 1.01
N THR A 136 1.25 -15.08 2.00
CA THR A 136 1.66 -16.02 3.05
C THR A 136 1.57 -17.47 2.59
N GLY A 137 0.64 -17.76 1.68
CA GLY A 137 0.33 -19.06 1.09
C GLY A 137 1.29 -19.49 -0.01
N TRP A 138 2.52 -18.97 -0.01
CA TRP A 138 3.54 -19.31 -1.00
C TRP A 138 3.79 -20.83 -1.17
N PRO A 139 3.66 -21.72 -0.15
CA PRO A 139 3.79 -23.16 -0.38
C PRO A 139 2.68 -23.70 -1.30
N ARG A 140 1.44 -23.19 -1.17
CA ARG A 140 0.32 -23.54 -2.07
C ARG A 140 0.59 -23.05 -3.49
N LEU A 141 1.09 -21.82 -3.63
CA LEU A 141 1.51 -21.29 -4.92
C LEU A 141 2.57 -22.21 -5.56
N LEU A 142 3.60 -22.63 -4.82
CA LEU A 142 4.62 -23.54 -5.35
C LEU A 142 4.08 -24.94 -5.71
N GLN A 143 3.09 -25.42 -4.96
CA GLN A 143 2.43 -26.71 -5.22
C GLN A 143 1.44 -26.67 -6.39
N GLY A 144 1.26 -25.52 -7.04
CA GLY A 144 0.44 -25.38 -8.24
C GLY A 144 -1.03 -25.06 -7.97
N ASP A 145 -1.34 -24.33 -6.90
CA ASP A 145 -2.70 -23.81 -6.67
C ASP A 145 -3.14 -22.92 -7.85
N ASP A 146 -4.09 -23.42 -8.64
CA ASP A 146 -4.55 -22.78 -9.89
C ASP A 146 -5.12 -21.37 -9.66
N ASN A 147 -5.83 -21.16 -8.54
CA ASN A 147 -6.41 -19.86 -8.21
C ASN A 147 -5.30 -18.84 -7.91
N MET A 148 -4.34 -19.21 -7.06
CA MET A 148 -3.20 -18.33 -6.76
C MET A 148 -2.38 -18.01 -8.01
N HIS A 149 -2.14 -19.00 -8.88
CA HIS A 149 -1.46 -18.78 -10.16
C HIS A 149 -2.22 -17.83 -11.07
N ALA A 150 -3.54 -17.99 -11.16
CA ALA A 150 -4.40 -17.11 -11.94
C ALA A 150 -4.37 -15.67 -11.41
N TRP A 151 -4.40 -15.46 -10.10
CA TRP A 151 -4.35 -14.13 -9.49
C TRP A 151 -3.00 -13.45 -9.64
N VAL A 152 -1.90 -14.20 -9.46
CA VAL A 152 -0.54 -13.68 -9.72
C VAL A 152 -0.37 -13.30 -11.19
N ARG A 153 -0.91 -14.10 -12.12
CA ARG A 153 -0.90 -13.77 -13.54
C ARG A 153 -1.69 -12.49 -13.82
N TYR A 154 -2.91 -12.39 -13.27
CA TYR A 154 -3.76 -11.22 -13.42
C TYR A 154 -3.10 -9.93 -12.91
N ALA A 155 -2.47 -9.98 -11.74
CA ALA A 155 -1.72 -8.85 -11.19
C ALA A 155 -0.59 -8.41 -12.14
N LYS A 156 0.18 -9.38 -12.68
CA LYS A 156 1.26 -9.10 -13.64
C LYS A 156 0.77 -8.50 -14.96
N GLU A 157 -0.33 -9.02 -15.49
CA GLU A 157 -0.98 -8.50 -16.71
C GLU A 157 -1.41 -7.04 -16.52
N ASN A 158 -1.86 -6.68 -15.31
CA ASN A 158 -2.19 -5.32 -14.90
C ASN A 158 -0.98 -4.49 -14.43
N LYS A 159 0.25 -4.98 -14.65
CA LYS A 159 1.52 -4.32 -14.27
C LYS A 159 1.66 -4.04 -12.77
N LYS A 160 0.93 -4.79 -11.94
CA LYS A 160 0.99 -4.72 -10.47
C LYS A 160 2.08 -5.67 -9.97
N ARG A 161 2.79 -5.23 -8.92
CA ARG A 161 3.83 -6.03 -8.25
C ARG A 161 3.18 -7.08 -7.34
N MET A 162 4.00 -8.02 -6.89
CA MET A 162 3.64 -8.98 -5.83
C MET A 162 4.62 -8.82 -4.67
N GLU A 163 4.09 -8.51 -3.49
CA GLU A 163 4.80 -8.60 -2.22
C GLU A 163 4.55 -9.99 -1.60
N GLY A 164 5.50 -10.52 -0.82
CA GLY A 164 5.46 -11.90 -0.38
C GLY A 164 6.06 -12.12 1.00
N HIS A 165 5.39 -12.95 1.79
CA HIS A 165 5.83 -13.32 3.12
C HIS A 165 6.44 -14.72 3.08
N PHE A 166 7.77 -14.81 2.94
CA PHE A 166 8.47 -16.07 2.66
C PHE A 166 9.40 -16.58 3.78
N PRO A 167 8.97 -16.63 5.06
CA PRO A 167 9.82 -17.14 6.12
C PRO A 167 10.13 -18.62 5.89
N GLY A 168 11.42 -18.96 5.95
CA GLY A 168 11.87 -20.34 5.79
C GLY A 168 11.88 -20.87 4.35
N ALA A 169 11.57 -20.04 3.34
CA ALA A 169 11.81 -20.39 1.94
C ALA A 169 13.32 -20.58 1.71
N SER A 170 13.72 -21.74 1.20
CA SER A 170 15.12 -22.08 0.93
C SER A 170 15.19 -23.32 0.03
N GLU A 171 16.17 -23.36 -0.87
CA GLU A 171 16.39 -24.49 -1.80
C GLU A 171 16.30 -25.88 -1.13
N LYS A 172 16.87 -26.01 0.08
CA LYS A 172 16.92 -27.29 0.82
C LYS A 172 15.57 -27.75 1.38
N LYS A 173 14.63 -26.84 1.64
CA LYS A 173 13.29 -27.19 2.17
C LYS A 173 12.27 -27.48 1.08
N HIS A 174 12.57 -27.19 -0.19
CA HIS A 174 11.60 -27.32 -1.28
C HIS A 174 11.44 -28.73 -1.85
N TRP A 175 12.35 -29.68 -1.58
CA TRP A 175 12.28 -31.04 -2.17
C TRP A 175 11.73 -32.11 -1.23
N ARG A 176 11.52 -31.81 0.06
CA ARG A 176 11.00 -32.78 1.02
C ARG A 176 9.51 -32.54 1.25
N ASN A 177 8.69 -32.99 0.31
CA ASN A 177 7.31 -33.43 0.51
C ASN A 177 6.89 -34.25 -0.71
#